data_AF-A0A351UUK1-F1
#
_entry.id   AF-A0A351UUK1-F1
#
_cell.length_a   1.000
_cell.length_b   1.000
_cell.length_c   1.000
_cell.angle_alpha   90.00
_cell.angle_beta   90.00
_cell.angle_gamma   90.00
#
_symmetry.space_group_name_H-M   'P 1'
#
loop_
_entity.id
_entity.type
_entity.pdbx_description
1 polymer ?
#
loop_
_entity_poly.entity_id
_entity_poly.type
_entity_poly.pdbx_seq_one_letter_code
_entity_poly.pdbx_strand_id
1 'polypeptide(L)'
;MNKHRKYPMYSIQRNARILMMILIPVLVLNIGASMLASHTASRESLERADEVMEMYLDSLENNFDAVKQFITWSVLHENTLLSMQSTQNEYEWNKYREDFSKRVTIFQSISSNAFQYYLYIANNDFFVNCSPLMVSYPQYKKIREYYQERILRGTRSSFQWNVLELEDSTFLYYMITYGPCTLLCQINIEDLVAPLLSMNLGKQGYIWLRVDRQDYYIREKEIFRENPGREPDFFLLDYEAEKNSLPIQLHVYMSRFSISQTIILVQLVVVAAAVVIIGLLCVVLLYMNRRVIRPIREFSQNLSMINEESDILNLQSSNIIELEQANEQFKNLMR
;
A
#
# COMPACT_ATOMS: atom_id res chain seq x y z
N MET A 1 43.40 -65.65 16.95
CA MET A 1 43.57 -64.19 16.87
C MET A 1 42.26 -63.57 16.34
N ASN A 2 41.26 -63.37 17.20
CA ASN A 2 39.93 -62.88 16.78
C ASN A 2 39.87 -61.35 16.92
N LYS A 3 39.80 -60.66 15.78
CA LYS A 3 39.58 -59.21 15.70
C LYS A 3 38.09 -58.92 15.94
N HIS A 4 37.73 -58.52 17.16
CA HIS A 4 36.42 -57.92 17.40
C HIS A 4 36.32 -56.58 16.65
N ARG A 5 35.43 -56.50 15.65
CA ARG A 5 35.04 -55.24 15.01
C ARG A 5 34.31 -54.38 16.05
N LYS A 6 34.94 -53.29 16.48
CA LYS A 6 34.30 -52.25 17.31
C LYS A 6 33.30 -51.49 16.44
N TYR A 7 32.00 -51.72 16.65
CA TYR A 7 30.94 -50.90 16.08
C TYR A 7 30.84 -49.59 16.88
N PRO A 8 30.96 -48.41 16.26
CA PRO A 8 30.81 -47.15 16.98
C PRO A 8 29.36 -46.97 17.42
N MET A 9 29.15 -46.90 18.73
CA MET A 9 27.83 -46.74 19.35
C MET A 9 27.42 -45.26 19.28
N TYR A 10 26.54 -44.90 18.35
CA TYR A 10 26.02 -43.53 18.22
C TYR A 10 24.99 -43.26 19.33
N SER A 11 25.23 -42.24 20.17
CA SER A 11 24.25 -41.79 21.17
C SER A 11 23.18 -40.95 20.49
N ILE A 12 21.89 -41.23 20.69
CA ILE A 12 20.80 -40.42 20.13
C ILE A 12 20.80 -38.98 20.67
N GLN A 13 21.38 -38.73 21.85
CA GLN A 13 21.65 -37.37 22.32
C GLN A 13 22.60 -36.62 21.38
N ARG A 14 23.55 -37.32 20.75
CA ARG A 14 24.43 -36.76 19.72
C ARG A 14 23.65 -36.40 18.46
N ASN A 15 22.72 -37.25 18.01
CA ASN A 15 21.87 -36.97 16.85
C ASN A 15 20.92 -35.79 17.10
N ALA A 16 20.33 -35.67 18.29
CA ALA A 16 19.53 -34.51 18.68
C ALA A 16 20.36 -33.22 18.75
N ARG A 17 21.60 -33.29 19.26
CA ARG A 17 22.53 -32.16 19.29
C ARG A 17 22.96 -31.73 17.87
N ILE A 18 23.17 -32.68 16.96
CA ILE A 18 23.42 -32.42 15.53
C ILE A 18 22.20 -31.75 14.88
N LEU A 19 20.99 -32.21 15.17
CA LEU A 19 19.75 -31.62 14.66
C LEU A 19 19.61 -30.14 15.10
N MET A 20 19.93 -29.83 16.37
CA MET A 20 19.97 -28.44 16.86
C MET A 20 21.08 -27.62 16.19
N MET A 21 22.25 -28.21 15.92
CA MET A 21 23.32 -27.55 15.15
C MET A 21 22.92 -27.24 13.70
N ILE A 22 22.00 -28.02 13.10
CA ILE A 22 21.46 -27.76 11.75
C ILE A 22 20.37 -26.69 11.79
N LEU A 23 19.58 -26.63 12.88
CA LEU A 23 18.51 -25.65 13.04
C LEU A 23 19.03 -24.20 13.03
N ILE A 24 20.14 -23.92 13.71
CA ILE A 24 20.70 -22.57 13.82
C ILE A 24 21.07 -21.99 12.44
N PRO A 25 21.86 -22.66 11.58
CA PRO A 25 22.13 -22.21 10.21
C PRO A 25 20.89 -22.00 9.36
N VAL A 26 19.90 -22.90 9.47
CA VAL A 26 18.64 -22.77 8.73
C VAL A 26 17.90 -21.50 9.14
N LEU A 27 17.89 -21.20 10.45
CA LEU A 27 17.23 -20.00 10.97
C LEU A 27 17.96 -18.73 10.53
N VAL A 28 19.30 -18.72 10.58
CA VAL A 28 20.13 -17.61 10.07
C VAL A 28 19.91 -17.39 8.57
N LEU A 29 19.90 -18.45 7.76
CA LEU A 29 19.69 -18.37 6.32
C LEU A 29 18.30 -17.80 6.01
N ASN A 30 17.27 -18.23 6.73
CA ASN A 30 15.91 -17.71 6.55
C ASN A 30 15.77 -16.24 6.96
N ILE A 31 16.43 -15.80 8.05
CA ILE A 31 16.47 -14.38 8.42
C ILE A 31 17.15 -13.58 7.31
N GLY A 32 18.29 -14.05 6.78
CA GLY A 32 18.97 -13.41 5.67
C GLY A 32 18.10 -13.30 4.42
N ALA A 33 17.42 -14.39 4.04
CA ALA A 33 16.47 -14.40 2.93
C ALA A 33 15.31 -13.42 3.17
N SER A 34 14.80 -13.33 4.39
CA SER A 34 13.75 -12.38 4.77
C SER A 34 14.22 -10.93 4.62
N MET A 35 15.44 -10.62 5.07
CA MET A 35 16.02 -9.28 4.97
C MET A 35 16.21 -8.88 3.51
N LEU A 36 16.75 -9.79 2.68
CA LEU A 36 16.92 -9.54 1.25
C LEU A 36 15.58 -9.36 0.53
N ALA A 37 14.62 -10.24 0.76
CA ALA A 37 13.28 -10.13 0.18
C ALA A 37 12.60 -8.81 0.58
N SER A 38 12.69 -8.44 1.86
CA SER A 38 12.18 -7.16 2.37
C SER A 38 12.86 -5.98 1.70
N HIS A 39 14.19 -6.02 1.55
CA HIS A 39 14.95 -4.94 0.92
C HIS A 39 14.58 -4.76 -0.56
N THR A 40 14.56 -5.86 -1.32
CA THR A 40 14.19 -5.84 -2.74
C THR A 40 12.75 -5.37 -2.93
N ALA A 41 11.80 -5.88 -2.15
CA ALA A 41 10.41 -5.46 -2.25
C ALA A 41 10.19 -3.99 -1.90
N SER A 42 10.91 -3.48 -0.88
CA SER A 42 10.84 -2.06 -0.52
C SER A 42 11.41 -1.18 -1.63
N ARG A 43 12.50 -1.63 -2.28
CA ARG A 43 13.11 -0.94 -3.41
C ARG A 43 12.20 -0.93 -4.64
N GLU A 44 11.64 -2.08 -5.02
CA GLU A 44 10.68 -2.15 -6.13
C GLU A 44 9.43 -1.30 -5.88
N SER A 45 8.94 -1.26 -4.63
CA SER A 45 7.82 -0.39 -4.27
C SER A 45 8.14 1.08 -4.47
N LEU A 46 9.38 1.48 -4.15
CA LEU A 46 9.83 2.87 -4.28
C LEU A 46 9.99 3.24 -5.76
N GLU A 47 10.64 2.39 -6.55
CA GLU A 47 10.82 2.60 -8.00
C GLU A 47 9.46 2.71 -8.72
N ARG A 48 8.49 1.84 -8.40
CA ARG A 48 7.13 1.95 -8.96
C ARG A 48 6.40 3.21 -8.50
N ALA A 49 6.56 3.61 -7.24
CA ALA A 49 5.94 4.83 -6.74
C ALA A 49 6.50 6.07 -7.44
N ASP A 50 7.82 6.12 -7.65
CA ASP A 50 8.53 7.15 -8.39
C ASP A 50 8.00 7.26 -9.83
N GLU A 51 7.90 6.13 -10.56
CA GLU A 51 7.39 6.09 -11.93
C GLU A 51 5.93 6.57 -12.03
N VAL A 52 5.04 6.09 -11.16
CA VAL A 52 3.63 6.51 -11.22
C VAL A 52 3.47 7.97 -10.79
N MET A 53 4.29 8.44 -9.84
CA MET A 53 4.33 9.85 -9.45
C MET A 53 4.77 10.74 -10.60
N GLU A 54 5.85 10.38 -11.31
CA GLU A 54 6.34 11.13 -12.48
C GLU A 54 5.28 11.18 -13.58
N MET A 55 4.68 10.04 -13.93
CA MET A 55 3.59 9.97 -14.92
C MET A 55 2.37 10.81 -14.51
N TYR A 56 2.00 10.76 -13.23
CA TYR A 56 0.87 11.52 -12.72
C TYR A 56 1.14 13.02 -12.74
N LEU A 57 2.34 13.46 -12.33
CA LEU A 57 2.73 14.87 -12.36
C LEU A 57 2.77 15.44 -13.77
N ASP A 58 3.31 14.69 -14.74
CA ASP A 58 3.30 15.08 -16.16
C ASP A 58 1.87 15.19 -16.70
N SER A 59 1.02 14.19 -16.42
CA SER A 59 -0.41 14.26 -16.78
C SER A 59 -1.11 15.46 -16.12
N LEU A 60 -0.77 15.74 -14.86
CA LEU A 60 -1.38 16.82 -14.11
C LEU A 60 -0.98 18.19 -14.67
N GLU A 61 0.29 18.39 -15.02
CA GLU A 61 0.76 19.62 -15.66
C GLU A 61 0.08 19.84 -17.01
N ASN A 62 0.07 18.80 -17.87
CA ASN A 62 -0.62 18.84 -19.15
C ASN A 62 -2.10 19.21 -18.98
N ASN A 63 -2.77 18.67 -17.96
CA ASN A 63 -4.14 19.00 -17.64
C ASN A 63 -4.31 20.46 -17.18
N PHE A 64 -3.45 20.94 -16.27
CA PHE A 64 -3.48 22.32 -15.80
C PHE A 64 -3.30 23.31 -16.95
N ASP A 65 -2.35 23.06 -17.85
CA ASP A 65 -2.09 23.94 -18.98
C ASP A 65 -3.17 23.84 -20.06
N ALA A 66 -3.69 22.64 -20.35
CA ALA A 66 -4.84 22.47 -21.22
C ALA A 66 -6.06 23.24 -20.68
N VAL A 67 -6.31 23.20 -19.38
CA VAL A 67 -7.42 23.92 -18.72
C VAL A 67 -7.22 25.44 -18.81
N LYS A 68 -6.00 25.94 -18.49
CA LYS A 68 -5.68 27.38 -18.65
C LYS A 68 -5.92 27.83 -20.09
N GLN A 69 -5.41 27.07 -21.07
CA GLN A 69 -5.54 27.39 -22.49
C GLN A 69 -7.00 27.32 -22.93
N PHE A 70 -7.74 26.30 -22.53
CA PHE A 70 -9.17 26.15 -22.82
C PHE A 70 -9.96 27.34 -22.28
N ILE A 71 -9.80 27.70 -21.01
CA ILE A 71 -10.53 28.83 -20.41
C ILE A 71 -10.18 30.13 -21.10
N THR A 72 -8.89 30.40 -21.29
CA THR A 72 -8.40 31.64 -21.92
C THR A 72 -8.91 31.76 -23.35
N TRP A 73 -8.80 30.69 -24.15
CA TRP A 73 -9.25 30.69 -25.53
C TRP A 73 -10.77 30.82 -25.65
N SER A 74 -11.51 30.10 -24.79
CA SER A 74 -12.97 30.14 -24.77
C SER A 74 -13.48 31.55 -24.48
N VAL A 75 -12.97 32.18 -23.44
CA VAL A 75 -13.42 33.52 -23.03
C VAL A 75 -13.11 34.59 -24.10
N LEU A 76 -12.00 34.45 -24.85
CA LEU A 76 -11.54 35.45 -25.81
C LEU A 76 -12.12 35.27 -27.23
N HIS A 77 -12.25 34.04 -27.71
CA HIS A 77 -12.47 33.75 -29.14
C HIS A 77 -13.74 32.95 -29.43
N GLU A 78 -14.49 32.58 -28.41
CA GLU A 78 -15.60 31.65 -28.61
C GLU A 78 -16.87 32.35 -29.07
N ASN A 79 -17.26 32.06 -30.31
CA ASN A 79 -18.48 32.59 -30.92
C ASN A 79 -19.75 32.26 -30.12
N THR A 80 -19.86 31.06 -29.54
CA THR A 80 -21.02 30.68 -28.71
C THR A 80 -21.17 31.58 -27.48
N LEU A 81 -20.07 31.88 -26.79
CA LEU A 81 -20.10 32.79 -25.64
C LEU A 81 -20.36 34.25 -26.06
N LEU A 82 -19.83 34.68 -27.20
CA LEU A 82 -20.11 36.01 -27.76
C LEU A 82 -21.59 36.14 -28.16
N SER A 83 -22.15 35.12 -28.81
CA SER A 83 -23.57 35.07 -29.18
C SER A 83 -24.49 35.03 -27.96
N MET A 84 -24.10 34.35 -26.87
CA MET A 84 -24.85 34.37 -25.61
C MET A 84 -24.92 35.75 -24.97
N GLN A 85 -23.92 36.62 -25.19
CA GLN A 85 -23.89 37.97 -24.63
C GLN A 85 -24.79 38.97 -25.37
N SER A 86 -24.96 38.77 -26.68
CA SER A 86 -25.67 39.71 -27.57
C SER A 86 -27.12 39.31 -27.84
N THR A 87 -27.47 38.05 -27.66
CA THR A 87 -28.80 37.51 -27.98
C THR A 87 -29.82 37.82 -26.90
N GLN A 88 -30.96 38.40 -27.27
CA GLN A 88 -32.12 38.61 -26.39
C GLN A 88 -33.16 37.47 -26.48
N ASN A 89 -33.03 36.58 -27.46
CA ASN A 89 -33.93 35.44 -27.67
C ASN A 89 -33.56 34.27 -26.74
N GLU A 90 -34.47 33.92 -25.82
CA GLU A 90 -34.28 32.85 -24.84
C GLU A 90 -34.03 31.46 -25.47
N TYR A 91 -34.66 31.16 -26.62
CA TYR A 91 -34.47 29.89 -27.31
C TYR A 91 -33.05 29.76 -27.88
N GLU A 92 -32.58 30.78 -28.59
CA GLU A 92 -31.22 30.81 -29.16
C GLU A 92 -30.17 30.81 -28.04
N TRP A 93 -30.42 31.55 -26.98
CA TRP A 93 -29.56 31.57 -25.80
C TRP A 93 -29.42 30.18 -25.17
N ASN A 94 -30.53 29.45 -24.99
CA ASN A 94 -30.51 28.08 -24.46
C ASN A 94 -29.75 27.12 -25.38
N LYS A 95 -29.88 27.28 -26.69
CA LYS A 95 -29.13 26.49 -27.68
C LYS A 95 -27.62 26.74 -27.56
N TYR A 96 -27.18 28.00 -27.51
CA TYR A 96 -25.77 28.32 -27.33
C TYR A 96 -25.20 27.79 -26.01
N ARG A 97 -25.99 27.83 -24.93
CA ARG A 97 -25.62 27.24 -23.64
C ARG A 97 -25.41 25.73 -23.76
N GLU A 98 -26.33 25.03 -24.41
CA GLU A 98 -26.24 23.58 -24.60
C GLU A 98 -25.04 23.20 -25.46
N ASP A 99 -24.79 23.94 -26.55
CA ASP A 99 -23.64 23.73 -27.44
C ASP A 99 -22.32 23.96 -26.68
N PHE A 100 -22.25 24.99 -25.83
CA PHE A 100 -21.09 25.22 -24.99
C PHE A 100 -20.87 24.10 -23.96
N SER A 101 -21.94 23.71 -23.24
CA SER A 101 -21.85 22.64 -22.24
C SER A 101 -21.44 21.30 -22.85
N LYS A 102 -21.88 20.98 -24.07
CA LYS A 102 -21.40 19.82 -24.84
C LYS A 102 -19.91 19.90 -25.10
N ARG A 103 -19.39 21.05 -25.53
CA ARG A 103 -17.94 21.23 -25.75
C ARG A 103 -17.14 21.10 -24.46
N VAL A 104 -17.62 21.69 -23.37
CA VAL A 104 -17.01 21.56 -22.04
C VAL A 104 -16.97 20.08 -21.62
N THR A 105 -18.05 19.34 -21.82
CA THR A 105 -18.12 17.90 -21.51
C THR A 105 -17.11 17.10 -22.35
N ILE A 106 -17.00 17.40 -23.65
CA ILE A 106 -16.01 16.76 -24.51
C ILE A 106 -14.59 17.07 -24.04
N PHE A 107 -14.30 18.34 -23.72
CA PHE A 107 -12.98 18.74 -23.21
C PHE A 107 -12.64 18.07 -21.87
N GLN A 108 -13.62 17.99 -20.96
CA GLN A 108 -13.49 17.33 -19.66
C GLN A 108 -13.14 15.84 -19.82
N SER A 109 -13.73 15.16 -20.80
CA SER A 109 -13.42 13.75 -21.09
C SER A 109 -11.99 13.51 -21.58
N ILE A 110 -11.34 14.54 -22.13
CA ILE A 110 -9.98 14.48 -22.68
C ILE A 110 -8.94 14.92 -21.64
N SER A 111 -9.24 15.93 -20.84
CA SER A 111 -8.35 16.47 -19.82
C SER A 111 -8.45 15.68 -18.51
N SER A 112 -9.50 15.92 -17.73
CA SER A 112 -9.85 15.12 -16.57
C SER A 112 -11.29 15.38 -16.16
N ASN A 113 -11.99 14.30 -15.82
CA ASN A 113 -13.34 14.39 -15.32
C ASN A 113 -13.42 15.12 -13.97
N ALA A 114 -12.34 15.20 -13.19
CA ALA A 114 -12.35 15.85 -11.88
C ALA A 114 -12.54 17.39 -11.93
N PHE A 115 -12.32 18.02 -13.09
CA PHE A 115 -12.53 19.47 -13.22
C PHE A 115 -14.00 19.81 -13.46
N GLN A 116 -14.52 20.75 -12.68
CA GLN A 116 -15.85 21.33 -12.87
C GLN A 116 -15.74 22.72 -13.46
N TYR A 117 -16.62 23.07 -14.39
CA TYR A 117 -16.60 24.35 -15.10
C TYR A 117 -17.87 25.14 -14.83
N TYR A 118 -17.72 26.44 -14.63
CA TYR A 118 -18.84 27.35 -14.41
C TYR A 118 -18.70 28.59 -15.27
N LEU A 119 -19.84 29.08 -15.74
CA LEU A 119 -19.95 30.25 -16.59
C LEU A 119 -20.79 31.31 -15.88
N TYR A 120 -20.28 32.53 -15.88
CA TYR A 120 -21.00 33.71 -15.42
C TYR A 120 -21.08 34.75 -16.54
N ILE A 121 -22.28 35.28 -16.79
CA ILE A 121 -22.53 36.35 -17.77
C ILE A 121 -23.15 37.54 -17.03
N ALA A 122 -22.40 38.63 -16.94
CA ALA A 122 -22.77 39.83 -16.20
C ALA A 122 -24.00 40.55 -16.78
N ASN A 123 -24.21 40.51 -18.09
CA ASN A 123 -25.33 41.19 -18.75
C ASN A 123 -26.70 40.75 -18.20
N ASN A 124 -26.82 39.49 -17.78
CA ASN A 124 -28.07 38.87 -17.34
C ASN A 124 -27.99 38.34 -15.89
N ASP A 125 -26.93 38.67 -15.14
CA ASP A 125 -26.60 38.10 -13.81
C ASP A 125 -26.79 36.57 -13.76
N PHE A 126 -26.23 35.89 -14.76
CA PHE A 126 -26.49 34.47 -14.98
C PHE A 126 -25.27 33.64 -14.62
N PHE A 127 -25.40 32.75 -13.62
CA PHE A 127 -24.37 31.79 -13.19
C PHE A 127 -24.85 30.35 -13.39
N VAL A 128 -24.06 29.52 -14.08
CA VAL A 128 -24.40 28.12 -14.34
C VAL A 128 -23.18 27.20 -14.31
N ASN A 129 -23.41 25.93 -13.96
CA ASN A 129 -22.45 24.86 -14.20
C ASN A 129 -22.54 24.37 -15.65
N CYS A 130 -21.40 24.25 -16.34
CA CYS A 130 -21.29 23.80 -17.73
C CYS A 130 -20.87 22.32 -17.86
N SER A 131 -20.70 21.63 -16.74
CA SER A 131 -20.20 20.26 -16.58
C SER A 131 -21.12 19.44 -15.66
N PRO A 132 -20.96 18.10 -15.59
CA PRO A 132 -21.64 17.30 -14.59
C PRO A 132 -21.34 17.80 -13.16
N LEU A 133 -22.40 17.99 -12.36
CA LEU A 133 -22.28 18.40 -10.96
C LEU A 133 -21.70 17.26 -10.12
N MET A 134 -20.53 17.51 -9.54
CA MET A 134 -19.80 16.61 -8.62
C MET A 134 -19.97 17.00 -7.14
N VAL A 135 -20.62 18.14 -6.89
CA VAL A 135 -20.88 18.67 -5.55
C VAL A 135 -22.36 18.59 -5.23
N SER A 136 -22.68 18.51 -3.94
CA SER A 136 -24.07 18.55 -3.49
C SER A 136 -24.72 19.90 -3.84
N TYR A 137 -26.05 19.92 -4.00
CA TYR A 137 -26.78 21.16 -4.32
C TYR A 137 -26.60 22.28 -3.26
N PRO A 138 -26.55 21.99 -1.95
CA PRO A 138 -26.21 23.01 -0.94
C PRO A 138 -24.80 23.60 -1.13
N GLN A 139 -23.80 22.75 -1.41
CA GLN A 139 -22.44 23.22 -1.70
C GLN A 139 -22.40 24.06 -2.98
N TYR A 140 -23.12 23.65 -4.03
CA TYR A 140 -23.23 24.42 -5.27
C TYR A 140 -23.75 25.85 -5.02
N LYS A 141 -24.73 26.03 -4.11
CA LYS A 141 -25.20 27.38 -3.74
C LYS A 141 -24.11 28.22 -3.09
N LYS A 142 -23.38 27.66 -2.11
CA LYS A 142 -22.25 28.34 -1.46
C LYS A 142 -21.17 28.73 -2.48
N ILE A 143 -20.84 27.82 -3.40
CA ILE A 143 -19.87 28.05 -4.49
C ILE A 143 -20.33 29.19 -5.40
N ARG A 144 -21.60 29.16 -5.82
CA ARG A 144 -22.19 30.21 -6.66
C ARG A 144 -22.12 31.58 -5.98
N GLU A 145 -22.56 31.67 -4.72
CA GLU A 145 -22.55 32.91 -3.94
C GLU A 145 -21.13 33.47 -3.82
N TYR A 146 -20.15 32.62 -3.49
CA TYR A 146 -18.74 32.99 -3.40
C TYR A 146 -18.20 33.60 -4.71
N TYR A 147 -18.40 32.92 -5.84
CA TYR A 147 -17.88 33.41 -7.12
C TYR A 147 -18.62 34.67 -7.59
N GLN A 148 -19.96 34.73 -7.46
CA GLN A 148 -20.72 35.93 -7.82
C GLN A 148 -20.23 37.14 -7.01
N GLU A 149 -20.05 36.99 -5.70
CA GLU A 149 -19.53 38.07 -4.86
C GLU A 149 -18.12 38.52 -5.29
N ARG A 150 -17.20 37.59 -5.59
CA ARG A 150 -15.85 37.93 -6.05
C ARG A 150 -15.84 38.65 -7.39
N ILE A 151 -16.67 38.21 -8.33
CA ILE A 151 -16.77 38.83 -9.65
C ILE A 151 -17.35 40.24 -9.53
N LEU A 152 -18.42 40.42 -8.74
CA LEU A 152 -19.05 41.72 -8.48
C LEU A 152 -18.12 42.70 -7.76
N ARG A 153 -17.27 42.21 -6.85
CA ARG A 153 -16.22 43.00 -6.18
C ARG A 153 -15.06 43.42 -7.10
N GLY A 154 -15.10 43.02 -8.38
CA GLY A 154 -14.14 43.45 -9.40
C GLY A 154 -12.95 42.51 -9.60
N THR A 155 -12.99 41.29 -9.06
CA THR A 155 -11.97 40.27 -9.38
C THR A 155 -12.17 39.84 -10.84
N ARG A 156 -11.35 40.35 -11.76
CA ARG A 156 -11.52 40.05 -13.19
C ARG A 156 -10.72 38.82 -13.61
N SER A 157 -9.42 38.78 -13.38
CA SER A 157 -8.59 37.62 -13.78
C SER A 157 -7.42 37.49 -12.83
N SER A 158 -7.25 36.32 -12.20
CA SER A 158 -6.07 36.06 -11.39
C SER A 158 -4.90 35.56 -12.22
N PHE A 159 -5.13 35.03 -13.44
CA PHE A 159 -4.12 34.29 -14.26
C PHE A 159 -3.30 33.28 -13.44
N GLN A 160 -3.81 32.91 -12.28
CA GLN A 160 -3.18 32.13 -11.23
C GLN A 160 -4.27 31.31 -10.57
N TRP A 161 -3.90 30.12 -10.12
CA TRP A 161 -4.78 29.25 -9.37
C TRP A 161 -4.92 29.77 -7.94
N ASN A 162 -6.13 29.68 -7.41
CA ASN A 162 -6.49 30.19 -6.08
C ASN A 162 -7.22 29.11 -5.30
N VAL A 163 -7.26 29.26 -3.98
CA VAL A 163 -7.94 28.32 -3.08
C VAL A 163 -9.32 28.85 -2.69
N LEU A 164 -10.31 27.96 -2.72
CA LEU A 164 -11.63 28.15 -2.12
C LEU A 164 -11.77 27.12 -0.99
N GLU A 165 -11.80 27.60 0.25
CA GLU A 165 -12.08 26.79 1.43
C GLU A 165 -13.57 26.87 1.76
N LEU A 166 -14.24 25.72 1.74
CA LEU A 166 -15.57 25.53 2.33
C LEU A 166 -15.44 24.63 3.55
N GLU A 167 -16.39 24.69 4.48
CA GLU A 167 -16.36 23.98 5.78
C GLU A 167 -15.89 22.51 5.67
N ASP A 168 -16.35 21.78 4.64
CA ASP A 168 -16.07 20.35 4.45
C ASP A 168 -15.23 20.04 3.21
N SER A 169 -14.78 21.04 2.44
CA SER A 169 -14.13 20.78 1.15
C SER A 169 -13.22 21.92 0.72
N THR A 170 -12.03 21.57 0.22
CA THR A 170 -11.09 22.54 -0.32
C THR A 170 -10.97 22.39 -1.83
N PHE A 171 -11.19 23.48 -2.55
CA PHE A 171 -11.13 23.52 -4.00
C PHE A 171 -9.98 24.40 -4.47
N LEU A 172 -9.32 23.96 -5.53
CA LEU A 172 -8.39 24.76 -6.32
C LEU A 172 -9.14 25.27 -7.55
N TYR A 173 -9.12 26.58 -7.81
CA TYR A 173 -9.87 27.17 -8.92
C TYR A 173 -9.04 28.14 -9.77
N TYR A 174 -9.42 28.25 -11.04
CA TYR A 174 -8.86 29.19 -12.01
C TYR A 174 -10.00 29.95 -12.67
N MET A 175 -9.85 31.27 -12.80
CA MET A 175 -10.91 32.15 -13.29
C MET A 175 -10.34 33.23 -14.21
N ILE A 176 -11.01 33.42 -15.35
CA ILE A 176 -10.74 34.53 -16.28
C ILE A 176 -12.05 35.25 -16.58
N THR A 177 -12.00 36.57 -16.52
CA THR A 177 -13.08 37.46 -16.97
C THR A 177 -12.60 38.30 -18.14
N TYR A 178 -13.38 38.32 -19.21
CA TYR A 178 -13.20 39.20 -20.35
C TYR A 178 -14.54 39.81 -20.75
N GLY A 179 -14.58 41.14 -20.78
CA GLY A 179 -15.85 41.86 -20.98
C GLY A 179 -16.90 41.44 -19.92
N PRO A 180 -18.12 41.06 -20.32
CA PRO A 180 -19.17 40.63 -19.40
C PRO A 180 -19.14 39.11 -19.12
N CYS A 181 -18.16 38.36 -19.62
CA CYS A 181 -18.10 36.91 -19.50
C CYS A 181 -16.98 36.49 -18.55
N THR A 182 -17.32 35.64 -17.58
CA THR A 182 -16.37 34.98 -16.70
C THR A 182 -16.52 33.47 -16.85
N LEU A 183 -15.43 32.80 -17.20
CA LEU A 183 -15.34 31.35 -17.18
C LEU A 183 -14.37 30.95 -16.08
N LEU A 184 -14.79 29.97 -15.29
CA LEU A 184 -13.99 29.44 -14.20
C LEU A 184 -14.02 27.91 -14.22
N CYS A 185 -12.95 27.31 -13.72
CA CYS A 185 -12.93 25.90 -13.35
C CYS A 185 -12.50 25.73 -11.91
N GLN A 186 -12.86 24.59 -11.33
CA GLN A 186 -12.37 24.16 -10.04
C GLN A 186 -12.14 22.65 -10.01
N ILE A 187 -11.30 22.20 -9.09
CA ILE A 187 -11.06 20.80 -8.76
C ILE A 187 -10.95 20.66 -7.24
N ASN A 188 -11.53 19.60 -6.66
CA ASN A 188 -11.35 19.29 -5.24
C ASN A 188 -9.92 18.78 -5.02
N ILE A 189 -9.25 19.24 -3.96
CA ILE A 189 -7.93 18.76 -3.58
C ILE A 189 -7.91 17.24 -3.34
N GLU A 190 -8.99 16.67 -2.80
CA GLU A 190 -9.11 15.23 -2.61
C GLU A 190 -9.12 14.47 -3.95
N ASP A 191 -9.89 14.96 -4.92
CA ASP A 191 -9.98 14.38 -6.25
C ASP A 191 -8.68 14.57 -7.04
N LEU A 192 -7.97 15.67 -6.80
CA LEU A 192 -6.64 15.93 -7.31
C LEU A 192 -5.71 14.79 -6.88
N VAL A 193 -5.54 14.55 -5.57
CA VAL A 193 -4.58 13.55 -5.07
C VAL A 193 -5.10 12.10 -5.08
N ALA A 194 -6.35 11.87 -5.49
CA ALA A 194 -6.98 10.54 -5.44
C ALA A 194 -6.17 9.43 -6.13
N PRO A 195 -5.54 9.64 -7.31
CA PRO A 195 -4.70 8.62 -7.94
C PRO A 195 -3.51 8.22 -7.07
N LEU A 196 -2.95 9.15 -6.29
CA LEU A 196 -1.82 8.91 -5.42
C LEU A 196 -2.22 8.22 -4.12
N LEU A 197 -3.41 8.54 -3.59
CA LEU A 197 -3.98 7.82 -2.45
C LEU A 197 -4.32 6.36 -2.77
N SER A 198 -4.48 6.02 -4.06
CA SER A 198 -4.64 4.63 -4.50
C SER A 198 -3.35 3.81 -4.43
N MET A 199 -2.19 4.47 -4.32
CA MET A 199 -0.92 3.81 -4.06
C MET A 199 -0.88 3.30 -2.63
N ASN A 200 -0.21 2.16 -2.39
CA ASN A 200 0.01 1.68 -1.02
C ASN A 200 1.12 2.51 -0.33
N LEU A 201 0.73 3.69 0.18
CA LEU A 201 1.61 4.58 0.95
C LEU A 201 1.99 3.98 2.33
N GLY A 202 1.33 2.89 2.74
CA GLY A 202 1.46 2.29 4.06
C GLY A 202 0.60 2.98 5.12
N LYS A 203 0.41 2.31 6.26
CA LYS A 203 -0.53 2.71 7.33
C LYS A 203 -0.33 4.12 7.89
N GLN A 204 0.87 4.68 7.74
CA GLN A 204 1.19 6.01 8.22
C GLN A 204 1.61 6.95 7.10
N GLY A 205 1.63 6.48 5.85
CA GLY A 205 1.98 7.30 4.69
C GLY A 205 0.95 8.41 4.49
N TYR A 206 1.41 9.53 3.97
CA TYR A 206 0.58 10.70 3.74
C TYR A 206 1.13 11.55 2.60
N ILE A 207 0.26 12.33 1.99
CA ILE A 207 0.61 13.29 0.95
C ILE A 207 0.67 14.66 1.60
N TRP A 208 1.72 15.41 1.35
CA TRP A 208 1.82 16.82 1.69
C TRP A 208 1.69 17.63 0.41
N LEU A 209 0.64 18.42 0.34
CA LEU A 209 0.33 19.32 -0.75
C LEU A 209 0.46 20.76 -0.23
N ARG A 210 1.24 21.58 -0.91
CA ARG A 210 1.30 23.02 -0.66
C ARG A 210 0.62 23.77 -1.80
N VAL A 211 -0.34 24.62 -1.44
CA VAL A 211 -1.06 25.49 -2.37
C VAL A 211 -1.07 26.90 -1.80
N ASP A 212 -0.58 27.89 -2.54
CA ASP A 212 -0.56 29.30 -2.13
C ASP A 212 -0.07 29.52 -0.67
N ARG A 213 1.08 28.90 -0.32
CA ARG A 213 1.72 28.94 1.02
C ARG A 213 0.94 28.28 2.16
N GLN A 214 -0.17 27.60 1.86
CA GLN A 214 -0.89 26.77 2.83
C GLN A 214 -0.50 25.30 2.65
N ASP A 215 -0.28 24.62 3.77
CA ASP A 215 0.07 23.21 3.81
C ASP A 215 -1.17 22.35 4.10
N TYR A 216 -1.33 21.31 3.29
CA TYR A 216 -2.39 20.31 3.38
C TYR A 216 -1.75 18.94 3.50
N TYR A 217 -2.08 18.21 4.55
CA TYR A 217 -1.63 16.83 4.74
C TYR A 217 -2.81 15.90 4.51
N ILE A 218 -2.67 14.91 3.64
CA ILE A 218 -3.78 14.06 3.20
C ILE A 218 -3.43 12.61 3.50
N ARG A 219 -4.27 11.95 4.30
CA ARG A 219 -4.14 10.53 4.66
C ARG A 219 -5.52 9.89 4.63
N GLU A 220 -5.66 8.75 3.97
CA GLU A 220 -6.93 7.99 3.91
C GLU A 220 -8.17 8.83 3.51
N LYS A 221 -7.96 9.86 2.67
CA LYS A 221 -8.96 10.86 2.23
C LYS A 221 -9.40 11.87 3.30
N GLU A 222 -8.70 11.96 4.41
CA GLU A 222 -8.86 13.03 5.40
C GLU A 222 -7.77 14.07 5.21
N ILE A 223 -8.15 15.35 5.35
CA ILE A 223 -7.26 16.50 5.24
C ILE A 223 -6.92 17.01 6.65
N PHE A 224 -5.63 17.08 6.95
CA PHE A 224 -5.06 17.61 8.18
C PHE A 224 -4.30 18.91 7.87
N ARG A 225 -4.43 19.89 8.77
CA ARG A 225 -3.68 21.17 8.71
C ARG A 225 -2.37 21.12 9.49
N GLU A 226 -2.30 20.24 10.47
CA GLU A 226 -1.10 20.03 11.26
C GLU A 226 -0.28 18.90 10.66
N ASN A 227 1.04 19.06 10.72
CA ASN A 227 1.95 18.03 10.27
C ASN A 227 1.76 16.78 11.14
N PRO A 228 1.38 15.62 10.55
CA PRO A 228 1.13 14.40 11.31
C PRO A 228 2.41 13.80 11.93
N GLY A 229 3.57 14.42 11.69
CA GLY A 229 4.86 14.01 12.21
C GLY A 229 5.58 13.06 11.25
N ARG A 230 6.92 13.14 11.25
CA ARG A 230 7.78 12.18 10.54
C ARG A 230 8.21 11.10 11.53
N GLU A 231 7.70 9.89 11.36
CA GLU A 231 8.31 8.71 11.96
C GLU A 231 9.64 8.39 11.22
N PRO A 232 10.65 7.86 11.92
CA PRO A 232 11.99 7.65 11.36
C PRO A 232 12.05 6.68 10.17
N ASP A 233 10.99 5.91 9.92
CA ASP A 233 10.92 4.87 8.88
C ASP A 233 10.19 5.30 7.60
N PHE A 234 10.07 6.60 7.32
CA PHE A 234 9.50 7.09 6.07
C PHE A 234 10.53 7.26 4.94
N PHE A 235 10.12 6.89 3.73
CA PHE A 235 10.69 7.42 2.50
C PHE A 235 9.94 8.67 2.09
N LEU A 236 10.68 9.72 1.76
CA LEU A 236 10.16 10.94 1.18
C LEU A 236 10.41 10.90 -0.32
N LEU A 237 9.34 10.90 -1.09
CA LEU A 237 9.36 11.28 -2.50
C LEU A 237 9.11 12.79 -2.55
N ASP A 238 10.21 13.53 -2.64
CA ASP A 238 10.20 14.99 -2.69
C ASP A 238 10.11 15.44 -4.15
N TYR A 239 9.01 16.10 -4.51
CA TYR A 239 8.87 16.71 -5.82
C TYR A 239 8.54 18.18 -5.65
N GLU A 240 9.60 18.98 -5.64
CA GLU A 240 9.49 20.42 -5.75
C GLU A 240 9.08 20.79 -7.17
N ALA A 241 7.93 21.43 -7.31
CA ALA A 241 7.40 21.96 -8.57
C ALA A 241 8.23 23.12 -9.15
N GLU A 242 9.54 23.19 -8.86
CA GLU A 242 10.44 24.21 -9.42
C GLU A 242 10.76 23.97 -10.90
N LYS A 243 10.47 22.76 -11.42
CA LYS A 243 10.70 22.44 -12.84
C LYS A 243 9.49 22.73 -13.75
N ASN A 244 8.27 22.78 -13.20
CA ASN A 244 7.03 22.64 -13.97
C ASN A 244 6.02 23.73 -13.57
N SER A 245 5.18 24.18 -14.50
CA SER A 245 4.28 25.36 -14.36
C SER A 245 3.04 25.10 -13.46
N LEU A 246 3.21 24.22 -12.48
CA LEU A 246 2.18 23.72 -11.58
C LEU A 246 1.90 24.70 -10.43
N PRO A 247 0.62 24.94 -10.09
CA PRO A 247 0.25 25.83 -8.99
C PRO A 247 0.39 25.21 -7.59
N ILE A 248 0.99 24.02 -7.48
CA ILE A 248 1.04 23.21 -6.26
C ILE A 248 2.44 22.62 -6.07
N GLN A 249 2.88 22.43 -4.83
CA GLN A 249 4.02 21.56 -4.50
C GLN A 249 3.50 20.27 -3.87
N LEU A 250 4.10 19.14 -4.22
CA LEU A 250 3.59 17.83 -3.85
C LEU A 250 4.73 16.96 -3.32
N HIS A 251 4.56 16.47 -2.10
CA HIS A 251 5.50 15.56 -1.47
C HIS A 251 4.74 14.33 -0.99
N VAL A 252 5.26 13.14 -1.27
CA VAL A 252 4.60 11.89 -0.87
C VAL A 252 5.48 11.17 0.15
N TYR A 253 4.94 10.99 1.35
CA TYR A 253 5.59 10.25 2.42
C TYR A 253 5.07 8.82 2.42
N MET A 254 5.95 7.87 2.12
CA MET A 254 5.64 6.45 2.09
C MET A 254 6.33 5.73 3.24
N SER A 255 5.61 4.87 3.94
CA SER A 255 6.22 3.99 4.94
C SER A 255 7.13 2.98 4.25
N ARG A 256 8.39 2.87 4.71
CA ARG A 256 9.37 1.88 4.24
C ARG A 256 8.86 0.45 4.30
N PHE A 257 7.87 0.18 5.15
CA PHE A 257 7.38 -1.17 5.42
C PHE A 257 5.98 -1.50 4.85
N SER A 258 5.41 -0.67 3.97
CA SER A 258 4.02 -0.87 3.51
C SER A 258 3.78 -2.19 2.77
N ILE A 259 4.73 -2.60 1.90
CA ILE A 259 4.67 -3.86 1.14
C ILE A 259 5.43 -4.99 1.84
N SER A 260 6.50 -4.65 2.57
CA SER A 260 7.35 -5.66 3.21
C SER A 260 6.71 -6.30 4.45
N GLN A 261 5.72 -5.68 5.11
CA GLN A 261 4.99 -6.31 6.23
C GLN A 261 4.41 -7.67 5.83
N THR A 262 3.77 -7.77 4.66
CA THR A 262 3.16 -9.01 4.18
C THR A 262 4.23 -10.06 3.85
N ILE A 263 5.33 -9.64 3.22
CA ILE A 263 6.44 -10.54 2.85
C ILE A 263 7.13 -11.09 4.09
N ILE A 264 7.37 -10.24 5.10
CA ILE A 264 7.94 -10.64 6.39
C ILE A 264 7.02 -11.63 7.10
N LEU A 265 5.70 -11.40 7.08
CA LEU A 265 4.73 -12.31 7.70
C LEU A 265 4.70 -13.68 7.03
N VAL A 266 4.68 -13.72 5.69
CA VAL A 266 4.76 -14.98 4.93
C VAL A 266 6.06 -15.71 5.23
N GLN A 267 7.19 -14.99 5.28
CA GLN A 267 8.49 -15.59 5.58
C GLN A 267 8.55 -16.12 7.02
N LEU A 268 7.93 -15.44 7.98
CA LEU A 268 7.81 -15.91 9.36
C LEU A 268 7.01 -17.21 9.45
N VAL A 269 5.94 -17.35 8.66
CA VAL A 269 5.18 -18.61 8.54
C VAL A 269 6.05 -19.73 7.98
N VAL A 270 6.86 -19.47 6.95
CA VAL A 270 7.79 -20.45 6.37
C VAL A 270 8.82 -20.91 7.41
N VAL A 271 9.39 -19.98 8.18
CA VAL A 271 10.32 -20.29 9.27
C VAL A 271 9.65 -21.11 10.36
N ALA A 272 8.45 -20.72 10.79
CA ALA A 272 7.69 -21.45 11.80
C ALA A 272 7.41 -22.89 11.34
N ALA A 273 7.03 -23.09 10.08
CA ALA A 273 6.83 -24.43 9.51
C ALA A 273 8.12 -25.27 9.55
N ALA A 274 9.28 -24.69 9.18
CA ALA A 274 10.57 -25.38 9.24
C ALA A 274 10.94 -25.79 10.68
N VAL A 275 10.74 -24.89 11.64
CA VAL A 275 11.00 -25.16 13.06
C VAL A 275 10.10 -26.28 13.57
N VAL A 276 8.82 -26.29 13.19
CA VAL A 276 7.86 -27.36 13.57
C VAL A 276 8.30 -28.71 13.01
N ILE A 277 8.70 -28.79 11.73
CA ILE A 277 9.15 -30.04 11.11
C ILE A 277 10.39 -30.59 11.82
N ILE A 278 11.38 -29.74 12.09
CA ILE A 278 12.61 -30.14 12.79
C ILE A 278 12.28 -30.55 14.24
N GLY A 279 11.38 -29.82 14.91
CA GLY A 279 10.90 -30.16 16.25
C GLY A 279 10.25 -31.54 16.29
N LEU A 280 9.36 -31.85 15.34
CA LEU A 280 8.71 -33.16 15.22
C LEU A 280 9.74 -34.28 15.01
N LEU A 281 10.71 -34.09 14.11
CA LEU A 281 11.79 -35.05 13.91
C LEU A 281 12.60 -35.30 15.19
N CYS A 282 12.89 -34.25 15.96
CA CYS A 282 13.57 -34.36 17.25
C CYS A 282 12.76 -35.20 18.24
N VAL A 283 11.45 -34.94 18.35
CA VAL A 283 10.53 -35.69 19.22
C VAL A 283 10.48 -37.17 18.84
N VAL A 284 10.36 -37.48 17.54
CA VAL A 284 10.37 -38.86 17.03
C VAL A 284 11.68 -39.58 17.37
N LEU A 285 12.83 -38.93 17.19
CA LEU A 285 14.12 -39.50 17.54
C LEU A 285 14.26 -39.76 19.05
N LEU A 286 13.79 -38.85 19.89
CA LEU A 286 13.79 -39.03 21.35
C LEU A 286 12.83 -40.15 21.78
N TYR A 287 11.67 -40.25 21.13
CA TYR A 287 10.71 -41.33 21.35
C TYR A 287 11.32 -42.69 21.01
N MET A 288 11.91 -42.84 19.82
CA MET A 288 12.62 -44.06 19.42
C MET A 288 13.74 -44.44 20.38
N ASN A 289 14.50 -43.46 20.88
CA ASN A 289 15.55 -43.72 21.86
C ASN A 289 14.99 -44.30 23.16
N ARG A 290 13.99 -43.63 23.74
CA ARG A 290 13.45 -44.00 25.05
C ARG A 290 12.66 -45.30 25.01
N ARG A 291 11.84 -45.50 23.98
CA ARG A 291 10.89 -46.62 23.93
C ARG A 291 11.36 -47.82 23.12
N VAL A 292 12.31 -47.68 22.19
CA VAL A 292 12.73 -48.79 21.31
C VAL A 292 14.20 -49.13 21.55
N ILE A 293 15.10 -48.17 21.36
CA ILE A 293 16.54 -48.46 21.32
C ILE A 293 17.10 -48.76 22.72
N ARG A 294 16.67 -48.04 23.75
CA ARG A 294 17.14 -48.27 25.13
C ARG A 294 16.70 -49.63 25.68
N PRO A 295 15.42 -50.05 25.58
CA PRO A 295 15.03 -51.39 26.04
C PRO A 295 15.67 -52.53 25.24
N ILE A 296 15.86 -52.37 23.91
CA ILE A 296 16.60 -53.34 23.09
C ILE A 296 18.05 -53.48 23.57
N ARG A 297 18.70 -52.36 23.91
CA ARG A 297 20.07 -52.37 24.44
C ARG A 297 20.14 -53.05 25.81
N GLU A 298 19.21 -52.75 26.71
CA GLU A 298 19.12 -53.36 28.04
C GLU A 298 18.87 -54.88 27.93
N PHE A 299 17.95 -55.31 27.06
CA PHE A 299 17.70 -56.73 26.78
C PHE A 299 18.91 -57.44 26.16
N SER A 300 19.57 -56.84 25.17
CA SER A 300 20.78 -57.40 24.57
C SER A 300 21.93 -57.51 25.56
N GLN A 301 22.08 -56.55 26.47
CA GLN A 301 23.09 -56.59 27.53
C GLN A 301 22.78 -57.70 28.54
N ASN A 302 21.53 -57.84 28.95
CA ASN A 302 21.09 -58.92 29.84
C ASN A 302 21.36 -60.31 29.21
N LEU A 303 21.10 -60.49 27.91
CA LEU A 303 21.42 -61.73 27.20
C LEU A 303 22.92 -62.03 27.15
N SER A 304 23.78 -61.01 27.03
CA SER A 304 25.23 -61.22 27.01
C SER A 304 25.81 -61.66 28.37
N MET A 305 25.14 -61.32 29.48
CA MET A 305 25.56 -61.70 30.84
C MET A 305 25.17 -63.15 31.21
N ILE A 306 24.18 -63.74 30.52
CA ILE A 306 23.73 -65.12 30.76
C ILE A 306 24.82 -66.17 30.44
N ASN A 307 25.81 -65.82 29.62
CA ASN A 307 26.86 -66.77 29.20
C ASN A 307 28.05 -66.84 30.17
N GLU A 308 28.14 -65.96 31.17
CA GLU A 308 29.32 -65.84 32.05
C GLU A 308 29.09 -66.29 33.51
N GLU A 309 27.86 -66.30 34.03
CA GLU A 309 27.61 -66.81 35.38
C GLU A 309 26.23 -67.47 35.48
N SER A 310 26.22 -68.73 35.91
CA SER A 310 25.05 -69.58 36.11
C SER A 310 24.26 -69.18 37.37
N ASP A 311 23.79 -67.93 37.42
CA ASP A 311 22.83 -67.52 38.41
C ASP A 311 21.66 -66.84 37.73
N ILE A 312 20.46 -67.31 38.07
CA ILE A 312 19.19 -67.02 37.38
C ILE A 312 18.84 -65.56 37.66
N LEU A 313 19.43 -64.66 36.88
CA LEU A 313 19.22 -63.22 36.98
C LEU A 313 17.77 -62.88 36.59
N ASN A 314 17.14 -62.11 37.47
CA ASN A 314 15.78 -61.63 37.37
C ASN A 314 15.66 -60.73 36.12
N LEU A 315 15.28 -61.31 34.99
CA LEU A 315 15.06 -60.62 33.73
C LEU A 315 13.85 -59.70 33.91
N GLN A 316 14.11 -58.46 34.31
CA GLN A 316 13.07 -57.45 34.51
C GLN A 316 12.32 -57.23 33.19
N SER A 317 11.00 -57.28 33.25
CA SER A 317 10.06 -57.11 32.13
C SER A 317 10.42 -55.88 31.30
N SER A 318 10.82 -56.10 30.05
CA SER A 318 11.08 -55.04 29.08
C SER A 318 9.78 -54.27 28.79
N ASN A 319 9.85 -52.95 28.68
CA ASN A 319 8.71 -52.07 28.34
C ASN A 319 8.24 -52.18 26.86
N ILE A 320 8.65 -53.23 26.14
CA ILE A 320 8.28 -53.50 24.74
C ILE A 320 7.67 -54.91 24.70
N ILE A 321 6.42 -55.01 24.27
CA ILE A 321 5.61 -56.24 24.26
C ILE A 321 6.28 -57.34 23.42
N GLU A 322 6.86 -56.97 22.28
CA GLU A 322 7.56 -57.91 21.39
C GLU A 322 8.84 -58.47 22.03
N LEU A 323 9.54 -57.68 22.85
CA LEU A 323 10.70 -58.16 23.60
C LEU A 323 10.31 -59.04 24.79
N GLU A 324 9.19 -58.73 25.43
CA GLU A 324 8.64 -59.56 26.51
C GLU A 324 8.25 -60.95 25.99
N GLN A 325 7.63 -61.02 24.80
CA GLN A 325 7.33 -62.30 24.14
C GLN A 325 8.59 -63.08 23.75
N ALA A 326 9.61 -62.41 23.21
CA ALA A 326 10.89 -63.05 22.90
C ALA A 326 11.61 -63.54 24.17
N ASN A 327 11.53 -62.77 25.27
CA ASN A 327 12.11 -63.13 26.56
C ASN A 327 11.45 -64.39 27.15
N GLU A 328 10.12 -64.48 27.11
CA GLU A 328 9.37 -65.68 27.54
C GLU A 328 9.70 -66.91 26.67
N GLN A 329 9.85 -66.74 25.36
CA GLN A 329 10.28 -67.84 24.48
C GLN A 329 11.70 -68.31 24.80
N PHE A 330 12.64 -67.39 25.05
CA PHE A 330 14.01 -67.75 25.47
C PHE A 330 14.04 -68.45 26.83
N LYS A 331 13.25 -67.98 27.79
CA LYS A 331 13.14 -68.59 29.12
C LYS A 331 12.60 -70.02 29.06
N ASN A 332 11.67 -70.29 28.13
CA ASN A 332 11.16 -71.64 27.88
C ASN A 332 12.16 -72.56 27.16
N LEU A 333 13.17 -72.03 26.47
CA LEU A 333 14.25 -72.81 25.85
C LEU A 333 15.42 -73.09 26.81
N MET A 334 15.60 -72.26 27.85
CA MET A 334 16.63 -72.40 28.89
C MET A 334 16.19 -73.28 30.08
N ARG A 335 14.94 -73.73 30.08
CA ARG A 335 14.36 -74.65 31.07
C ARG A 335 14.32 -76.05 30.49
#